data_AF-A0A5N7Z577-F1
#
_entry.id   AF-A0A5N7Z577-F1
#
_cell.length_a   1.000
_cell.length_b   1.000
_cell.length_c   1.000
_cell.angle_alpha   90.00
_cell.angle_beta   90.00
_cell.angle_gamma   90.00
#
_symmetry.space_group_name_H-M   'P 1'
#
loop_
_entity.id
_entity.type
_entity.pdbx_description
1 polymer ?
#
loop_
_entity_poly.entity_id
_entity_poly.type
_entity_poly.pdbx_seq_one_letter_code
_entity_poly.pdbx_strand_id
1 'polypeptide(L)'
;MIKKYIALGLLGITLVSCSNDNNPDEYENIPDLNDRLMAGGETTVFLATSNAFSMPAPNLDPESLGIHLSGDVQFESIFVTAPANVNSGLGPIFNNSSCIACHPRDGRSAFPMVINNRSGLLVRASIPGMDAHGGPLAAPGFGLQIQNQALFGYTPEAAYQVTFIESTETLADGTVVRLRKPVITLTNPYMPFPAGMMTSPRIGTPVFGLGLLEAIPEANILALQDINDINGDGISGKANYVWDPALQQTVLGRFGWKANTGTILVQCAAAYVED
;
A
#
# COMPACT_ATOMS: atom_id res chain seq x y z
N MET A 1 -15.45 48.76 -67.51
CA MET A 1 -16.21 49.07 -66.27
C MET A 1 -17.05 47.85 -65.93
N ILE A 2 -16.51 46.97 -65.08
CA ILE A 2 -16.91 45.56 -64.93
C ILE A 2 -17.76 45.35 -63.66
N LYS A 3 -18.64 44.36 -63.78
CA LYS A 3 -19.82 43.97 -62.97
C LYS A 3 -19.52 43.54 -61.52
N LYS A 4 -20.57 43.64 -60.69
CA LYS A 4 -20.85 42.90 -59.44
C LYS A 4 -20.36 41.45 -59.49
N TYR A 5 -19.84 40.89 -58.39
CA TYR A 5 -20.23 39.55 -57.87
C TYR A 5 -19.82 39.35 -56.40
N ILE A 6 -20.71 38.67 -55.70
CA ILE A 6 -20.64 38.11 -54.35
C ILE A 6 -19.57 37.00 -54.31
N ALA A 7 -18.79 36.92 -53.23
CA ALA A 7 -18.04 35.71 -52.88
C ALA A 7 -18.26 35.38 -51.39
N LEU A 8 -19.22 34.48 -51.18
CA LEU A 8 -19.40 33.69 -49.98
C LEU A 8 -18.18 32.75 -49.84
N GLY A 9 -17.40 32.88 -48.77
CA GLY A 9 -16.35 31.92 -48.42
C GLY A 9 -16.85 30.97 -47.34
N LEU A 10 -17.20 29.75 -47.73
CA LEU A 10 -17.59 28.66 -46.84
C LEU A 10 -16.34 28.02 -46.18
N LEU A 11 -16.49 27.72 -44.89
CA LEU A 11 -16.21 26.43 -44.25
C LEU A 11 -14.77 25.93 -44.10
N GLY A 12 -14.42 25.61 -42.85
CA GLY A 12 -13.26 24.76 -42.53
C GLY A 12 -12.87 24.73 -41.06
N ILE A 13 -13.81 24.71 -40.11
CA ILE A 13 -13.47 24.34 -38.72
C ILE A 13 -13.30 22.82 -38.73
N THR A 14 -12.05 22.35 -38.85
CA THR A 14 -11.70 20.97 -38.53
C THR A 14 -11.82 20.81 -37.02
N LEU A 15 -12.97 20.32 -36.57
CA LEU A 15 -13.08 19.63 -35.30
C LEU A 15 -12.19 18.39 -35.42
N VAL A 16 -10.95 18.49 -34.95
CA VAL A 16 -10.15 17.31 -34.63
C VAL A 16 -10.86 16.66 -33.45
N SER A 17 -11.72 15.70 -33.78
CA SER A 17 -12.29 14.75 -32.83
C SER A 17 -11.13 14.13 -32.06
N CYS A 18 -11.18 14.17 -30.73
CA CYS A 18 -10.40 13.27 -29.90
C CYS A 18 -10.63 11.85 -30.45
N SER A 19 -9.57 11.14 -30.81
CA SER A 19 -9.66 9.69 -30.97
C SER A 19 -10.08 9.15 -29.61
N ASN A 20 -11.16 8.40 -29.60
CA ASN A 20 -11.49 7.56 -28.47
C ASN A 20 -10.47 6.42 -28.51
N ASP A 21 -9.42 6.49 -27.69
CA ASP A 21 -8.44 5.41 -27.52
C ASP A 21 -9.03 4.22 -26.72
N ASN A 22 -10.36 4.10 -26.71
CA ASN A 22 -11.04 2.89 -26.32
C ASN A 22 -10.94 1.90 -27.48
N ASN A 23 -9.77 1.29 -27.66
CA ASN A 23 -9.72 0.00 -28.34
C ASN A 23 -10.10 -1.08 -27.31
N PRO A 24 -11.35 -1.56 -27.28
CA PRO A 24 -11.75 -2.61 -26.32
C PRO A 24 -10.99 -3.93 -26.54
N ASP A 25 -10.26 -4.06 -27.64
CA ASP A 25 -9.49 -5.26 -28.00
C ASP A 25 -8.05 -5.25 -27.46
N GLU A 26 -7.63 -4.24 -26.69
CA GLU A 26 -6.27 -4.14 -26.14
C GLU A 26 -6.11 -4.78 -24.75
N TYR A 27 -6.95 -5.76 -24.42
CA TYR A 27 -6.54 -6.72 -23.40
C TYR A 27 -5.46 -7.59 -24.02
N GLU A 28 -4.20 -7.35 -23.63
CA GLU A 28 -3.13 -8.31 -23.92
C GLU A 28 -3.62 -9.71 -23.54
N ASN A 29 -3.49 -10.66 -24.49
CA ASN A 29 -3.80 -12.05 -24.20
C ASN A 29 -2.96 -12.47 -23.00
N ILE A 30 -3.62 -12.73 -21.89
CA ILE A 30 -2.95 -13.27 -20.71
C ILE A 30 -2.32 -14.59 -21.16
N PRO A 31 -0.99 -14.77 -20.97
CA PRO A 31 -0.35 -16.03 -21.29
C PRO A 31 -1.12 -17.19 -20.70
N ASP A 32 -1.16 -18.33 -21.39
CA ASP A 32 -1.92 -19.50 -20.95
C ASP A 32 -1.55 -19.82 -19.50
N LEU A 33 -2.52 -20.27 -18.69
CA LEU A 33 -2.24 -20.60 -17.30
C LEU A 33 -1.09 -21.62 -17.19
N ASN A 34 -0.96 -22.53 -18.17
CA ASN A 34 0.14 -23.47 -18.30
C ASN A 34 1.50 -22.78 -18.45
N ASP A 35 1.56 -21.64 -19.13
CA ASP A 35 2.78 -20.83 -19.31
C ASP A 35 3.14 -20.05 -18.03
N ARG A 36 2.21 -19.96 -17.07
CA ARG A 36 2.36 -19.26 -15.79
C ARG A 36 2.35 -20.19 -14.58
N LEU A 37 2.34 -21.51 -14.78
CA LEU A 37 2.32 -22.50 -13.69
C LEU A 37 3.52 -22.32 -12.75
N MET A 38 4.66 -21.85 -13.27
CA MET A 38 5.90 -21.64 -12.52
C MET A 38 6.18 -20.15 -12.29
N ALA A 39 5.18 -19.37 -11.87
CA ALA A 39 5.31 -17.92 -11.64
C ALA A 39 6.40 -17.56 -10.61
N GLY A 40 6.75 -18.46 -9.69
CA GLY A 40 7.88 -18.32 -8.76
C GLY A 40 9.15 -19.06 -9.21
N GLY A 41 9.22 -19.56 -10.44
CA GLY A 41 10.31 -20.44 -10.89
C GLY A 41 10.43 -21.66 -9.97
N GLU A 42 11.66 -22.01 -9.59
CA GLU A 42 11.94 -23.11 -8.64
C GLU A 42 11.30 -22.91 -7.25
N THR A 43 10.89 -21.69 -6.90
CA THR A 43 10.24 -21.41 -5.62
C THR A 43 8.71 -21.52 -5.68
N THR A 44 8.16 -21.99 -6.81
CA THR A 44 6.71 -22.15 -6.99
C THR A 44 6.17 -23.24 -6.07
N VAL A 45 5.09 -22.93 -5.35
CA VAL A 45 4.38 -23.89 -4.49
C VAL A 45 2.95 -24.08 -5.02
N PHE A 46 2.57 -25.33 -5.29
CA PHE A 46 1.22 -25.70 -5.73
C PHE A 46 0.32 -25.97 -4.52
N LEU A 47 -0.13 -24.90 -3.86
CA LEU A 47 -1.03 -25.00 -2.71
C LEU A 47 -2.19 -24.01 -2.82
N ALA A 48 -3.41 -24.54 -2.97
CA ALA A 48 -4.64 -23.75 -3.03
C ALA A 48 -5.40 -23.79 -1.70
N THR A 49 -4.72 -23.45 -0.60
CA THR A 49 -5.33 -23.35 0.74
C THR A 49 -5.14 -21.96 1.32
N SER A 50 -5.74 -21.68 2.48
CA SER A 50 -5.50 -20.40 3.17
C SER A 50 -4.04 -20.15 3.54
N ASN A 51 -3.19 -21.19 3.56
CA ASN A 51 -1.77 -21.09 3.92
C ASN A 51 -0.84 -21.01 2.69
N ALA A 52 -1.37 -20.70 1.50
CA ALA A 52 -0.59 -20.67 0.26
C ALA A 52 0.64 -19.75 0.32
N PHE A 53 0.56 -18.65 1.07
CA PHE A 53 1.62 -17.66 1.20
C PHE A 53 2.57 -17.89 2.39
N SER A 54 2.23 -18.84 3.26
CA SER A 54 3.01 -19.18 4.47
C SER A 54 4.00 -20.32 4.24
N MET A 55 4.17 -20.74 2.98
CA MET A 55 5.08 -21.83 2.65
C MET A 55 6.50 -21.28 2.42
N PRO A 56 7.53 -21.87 3.04
CA PRO A 56 8.91 -21.57 2.67
C PRO A 56 9.17 -21.92 1.22
N ALA A 57 10.16 -21.27 0.62
CA ALA A 57 10.65 -21.69 -0.69
C ALA A 57 11.15 -23.15 -0.61
N PRO A 58 10.72 -24.04 -1.53
CA PRO A 58 11.04 -25.47 -1.47
C PRO A 58 12.53 -25.80 -1.68
N ASN A 59 13.32 -24.83 -2.15
CA ASN A 59 14.76 -24.96 -2.43
C ASN A 59 15.66 -24.33 -1.35
N LEU A 60 15.13 -23.99 -0.17
CA LEU A 60 15.96 -23.53 0.95
C LEU A 60 16.87 -24.66 1.46
N ASP A 61 18.12 -24.33 1.75
CA ASP A 61 18.99 -25.22 2.51
C ASP A 61 18.53 -25.34 3.98
N PRO A 62 19.02 -26.34 4.74
CA PRO A 62 18.57 -26.56 6.11
C PRO A 62 18.77 -25.37 7.05
N GLU A 63 19.82 -24.57 6.84
CA GLU A 63 20.10 -23.38 7.66
C GLU A 63 19.08 -22.27 7.38
N SER A 64 18.83 -21.96 6.11
CA SER A 64 17.88 -20.95 5.68
C SER A 64 16.45 -21.33 6.04
N LEU A 65 16.09 -22.61 5.94
CA LEU A 65 14.80 -23.11 6.43
C LEU A 65 14.67 -22.90 7.95
N GLY A 66 15.74 -23.14 8.71
CA GLY A 66 15.77 -22.87 10.16
C GLY A 66 15.53 -21.39 10.49
N ILE A 67 16.16 -20.48 9.72
CA ILE A 67 15.95 -19.02 9.86
C ILE A 67 14.50 -18.65 9.53
N HIS A 68 13.94 -19.18 8.43
CA HIS A 68 12.55 -18.92 8.04
C HIS A 68 11.57 -19.34 9.14
N LEU A 69 11.68 -20.59 9.63
CA LEU A 69 10.79 -21.10 10.68
C LEU A 69 10.94 -20.32 12.00
N SER A 70 12.14 -19.85 12.33
CA SER A 70 12.34 -18.97 13.49
C SER A 70 11.71 -17.59 13.29
N GLY A 71 11.72 -17.08 12.06
CA GLY A 71 11.02 -15.86 11.66
C GLY A 71 9.51 -15.99 11.80
N ASP A 72 8.94 -17.09 11.33
CA ASP A 72 7.49 -17.37 11.43
C ASP A 72 7.03 -17.36 12.90
N VAL A 73 7.78 -18.01 13.79
CA VAL A 73 7.46 -18.01 15.23
C VAL A 73 7.41 -16.58 15.79
N GLN A 74 8.32 -15.70 15.36
CA GLN A 74 8.32 -14.29 15.78
C GLN A 74 7.19 -13.50 15.11
N PHE A 75 6.90 -13.76 13.84
CA PHE A 75 5.86 -13.07 13.08
C PHE A 75 4.44 -13.38 13.61
N GLU A 76 4.23 -14.61 14.06
CA GLU A 76 2.98 -15.07 14.65
C GLU A 76 2.85 -14.76 16.15
N SER A 77 3.94 -14.34 16.79
CA SER A 77 3.97 -14.06 18.21
C SER A 77 3.09 -12.86 18.58
N ILE A 78 2.36 -13.02 19.68
CA ILE A 78 1.58 -11.95 20.29
C ILE A 78 2.44 -11.23 21.31
N PHE A 79 2.70 -9.94 21.06
CA PHE A 79 3.32 -9.03 22.00
C PHE A 79 2.36 -8.74 23.15
N VAL A 80 2.91 -8.74 24.36
CA VAL A 80 2.18 -8.50 25.60
C VAL A 80 2.89 -7.44 26.44
N THR A 81 2.15 -6.89 27.38
CA THR A 81 2.57 -5.77 28.24
C THR A 81 3.80 -6.14 29.06
N ALA A 82 4.76 -5.22 29.17
CA ALA A 82 5.87 -5.39 30.11
C ALA A 82 5.41 -5.38 31.58
N PRO A 83 6.06 -6.16 32.48
CA PRO A 83 7.21 -7.04 32.25
C PRO A 83 6.79 -8.53 32.10
N ALA A 84 6.38 -8.95 30.91
CA ALA A 84 6.14 -10.36 30.62
C ALA A 84 7.47 -11.10 30.35
N ASN A 85 7.52 -12.41 30.65
CA ASN A 85 8.73 -13.22 30.38
C ASN A 85 8.87 -13.60 28.89
N VAL A 86 7.77 -13.60 28.14
CA VAL A 86 7.71 -14.02 26.74
C VAL A 86 7.01 -12.92 25.95
N ASN A 87 7.60 -12.53 24.81
CA ASN A 87 7.07 -11.53 23.89
C ASN A 87 6.65 -10.22 24.58
N SER A 88 7.45 -9.75 25.53
CA SER A 88 7.20 -8.46 26.16
C SER A 88 7.53 -7.31 25.21
N GLY A 89 6.88 -6.17 25.38
CA GLY A 89 7.17 -4.95 24.64
C GLY A 89 5.96 -4.25 24.06
N LEU A 90 4.74 -4.78 24.26
CA LEU A 90 3.53 -4.09 23.81
C LEU A 90 3.38 -2.75 24.55
N GLY A 91 3.29 -1.67 23.78
CA GLY A 91 3.06 -0.33 24.27
C GLY A 91 1.70 -0.12 24.94
N PRO A 92 1.51 1.00 25.67
CA PRO A 92 0.24 1.33 26.34
C PRO A 92 -0.91 1.63 25.37
N ILE A 93 -0.58 2.16 24.22
CA ILE A 93 -1.42 2.35 23.04
C ILE A 93 -0.73 1.63 21.88
N PHE A 94 -1.52 1.19 20.89
CA PHE A 94 -1.05 0.40 19.76
C PHE A 94 -2.14 0.33 18.66
N ASN A 95 -1.82 -0.21 17.49
CA ASN A 95 -2.80 -0.60 16.47
C ASN A 95 -3.09 -2.09 16.51
N ASN A 96 -2.06 -2.91 16.73
CA ASN A 96 -2.19 -4.36 16.87
C ASN A 96 -1.16 -4.94 17.84
N SER A 97 -1.23 -6.26 18.08
CA SER A 97 -0.32 -6.92 19.03
C SER A 97 0.47 -8.06 18.40
N SER A 98 0.41 -8.23 17.08
CA SER A 98 1.21 -9.20 16.34
C SER A 98 1.27 -8.84 14.86
N CYS A 99 2.35 -9.25 14.18
CA CYS A 99 2.54 -8.98 12.76
C CYS A 99 1.44 -9.66 11.93
N ILE A 100 1.14 -10.93 12.23
CA ILE A 100 0.11 -11.71 11.53
C ILE A 100 -1.30 -11.13 11.67
N ALA A 101 -1.60 -10.34 12.71
CA ALA A 101 -2.91 -9.71 12.84
C ALA A 101 -3.10 -8.55 11.84
N CYS A 102 -2.01 -7.92 11.41
CA CYS A 102 -2.00 -6.97 10.29
C CYS A 102 -1.81 -7.65 8.93
N HIS A 103 -1.07 -8.76 8.90
CA HIS A 103 -0.68 -9.52 7.70
C HIS A 103 -1.15 -10.97 7.78
N PRO A 104 -2.47 -11.23 7.73
CA PRO A 104 -3.01 -12.55 8.02
C PRO A 104 -2.54 -13.58 7.01
N ARG A 105 -1.87 -14.64 7.50
CA ARG A 105 -1.27 -15.71 6.69
C ARG A 105 -0.37 -15.13 5.59
N ASP A 106 0.45 -14.17 5.96
CA ASP A 106 1.42 -13.46 5.10
C ASP A 106 0.79 -12.63 3.97
N GLY A 107 -0.55 -12.61 3.93
CA GLY A 107 -1.34 -12.00 2.89
C GLY A 107 -1.82 -10.58 3.23
N ARG A 108 -2.70 -10.09 2.36
CA ARG A 108 -3.36 -8.80 2.54
C ARG A 108 -4.50 -8.94 3.56
N SER A 109 -4.59 -8.01 4.50
CA SER A 109 -5.73 -7.96 5.41
C SER A 109 -7.03 -7.61 4.68
N ALA A 110 -8.15 -8.16 5.16
CA ALA A 110 -9.47 -7.75 4.71
C ALA A 110 -9.89 -6.44 5.41
N PHE A 111 -10.70 -5.62 4.72
CA PHE A 111 -11.29 -4.45 5.39
C PHE A 111 -12.15 -4.90 6.57
N PRO A 112 -11.99 -4.32 7.78
CA PRO A 112 -12.65 -4.83 8.96
C PRO A 112 -14.17 -4.66 8.89
N MET A 113 -14.91 -5.68 9.35
CA MET A 113 -16.36 -5.59 9.51
C MET A 113 -16.75 -4.66 10.67
N VAL A 114 -15.93 -4.62 11.71
CA VAL A 114 -16.07 -3.70 12.85
C VAL A 114 -14.82 -2.82 12.90
N ILE A 115 -14.97 -1.55 12.57
CA ILE A 115 -13.86 -0.65 12.21
C ILE A 115 -12.80 -0.47 13.30
N ASN A 116 -13.17 -0.63 14.58
CA ASN A 116 -12.27 -0.49 15.72
C ASN A 116 -11.83 -1.83 16.34
N ASN A 117 -12.17 -2.96 15.75
CA ASN A 117 -11.54 -4.22 16.15
C ASN A 117 -10.10 -4.27 15.62
N ARG A 118 -9.21 -4.96 16.34
CA ARG A 118 -7.86 -5.30 15.85
C ARG A 118 -7.97 -5.93 14.46
N SER A 119 -7.29 -5.33 13.50
CA SER A 119 -7.27 -5.71 12.09
C SER A 119 -6.02 -5.15 11.43
N GLY A 120 -5.83 -5.36 10.12
CA GLY A 120 -4.75 -4.72 9.38
C GLY A 120 -5.05 -3.29 8.93
N LEU A 121 -6.18 -2.68 9.34
CA LEU A 121 -6.47 -1.28 9.05
C LEU A 121 -5.75 -0.35 10.02
N LEU A 122 -4.97 0.59 9.47
CA LEU A 122 -4.36 1.68 10.22
C LEU A 122 -4.64 3.02 9.54
N VAL A 123 -4.45 4.12 10.27
CA VAL A 123 -4.60 5.48 9.72
C VAL A 123 -3.31 6.26 9.94
N ARG A 124 -2.59 6.55 8.86
CA ARG A 124 -1.47 7.50 8.91
C ARG A 124 -1.97 8.91 9.17
N ALA A 125 -1.20 9.70 9.89
CA ALA A 125 -1.49 11.08 10.23
C ALA A 125 -0.31 11.99 9.88
N SER A 126 -0.60 13.23 9.51
CA SER A 126 0.42 14.27 9.33
C SER A 126 -0.19 15.66 9.43
N ILE A 127 0.65 16.69 9.41
CA ILE A 127 0.25 18.07 9.11
C ILE A 127 0.91 18.53 7.79
N PRO A 128 0.45 19.64 7.17
CA PRO A 128 1.07 20.16 5.96
C PRO A 128 2.53 20.54 6.17
N GLY A 129 3.38 20.22 5.19
CA GLY A 129 4.81 20.49 5.20
C GLY A 129 5.64 19.21 5.08
N MET A 130 6.95 19.37 5.21
CA MET A 130 7.92 18.28 5.13
C MET A 130 8.93 18.40 6.29
N ASP A 131 9.41 17.26 6.77
CA ASP A 131 10.51 17.20 7.72
C ASP A 131 11.87 17.55 7.06
N ALA A 132 12.95 17.48 7.83
CA ALA A 132 14.30 17.79 7.36
C ALA A 132 14.79 16.89 6.22
N HIS A 133 14.13 15.75 5.98
CA HIS A 133 14.48 14.75 4.98
C HIS A 133 13.41 14.60 3.88
N GLY A 134 12.42 15.50 3.82
CA GLY A 134 11.36 15.46 2.83
C GLY A 134 10.20 14.51 3.15
N GLY A 135 10.21 13.89 4.34
CA GLY A 135 9.12 13.06 4.85
C GLY A 135 7.93 13.87 5.39
N PRO A 136 6.80 13.22 5.71
CA PRO A 136 5.65 13.90 6.29
C PRO A 136 5.97 14.47 7.68
N LEU A 137 5.45 15.67 7.98
CA LEU A 137 5.51 16.20 9.34
C LEU A 137 4.51 15.49 10.25
N ALA A 138 5.01 14.98 11.39
CA ALA A 138 4.19 14.36 12.42
C ALA A 138 3.10 15.31 12.93
N ALA A 139 1.90 14.78 13.13
CA ALA A 139 0.83 15.50 13.78
C ALA A 139 1.17 15.68 15.27
N PRO A 140 1.25 16.91 15.82
CA PRO A 140 1.58 17.13 17.21
C PRO A 140 0.66 16.36 18.16
N GLY A 141 1.25 15.51 19.01
CA GLY A 141 0.52 14.62 19.92
C GLY A 141 0.01 13.31 19.28
N PHE A 142 0.07 13.13 17.97
CA PHE A 142 -0.44 11.92 17.30
C PHE A 142 0.62 11.19 16.45
N GLY A 143 1.81 11.78 16.30
CA GLY A 143 2.87 11.16 15.50
C GLY A 143 2.52 11.06 14.02
N LEU A 144 2.96 9.98 13.37
CA LEU A 144 2.70 9.70 11.96
C LEU A 144 1.61 8.64 11.73
N GLN A 145 1.04 8.09 12.79
CA GLN A 145 0.04 7.03 12.76
C GLN A 145 -0.83 7.07 14.01
N ILE A 146 -2.12 6.89 13.82
CA ILE A 146 -3.10 6.92 14.91
C ILE A 146 -3.18 5.55 15.58
N GLN A 147 -2.94 5.49 16.88
CA GLN A 147 -3.04 4.28 17.68
C GLN A 147 -4.44 4.17 18.31
N ASN A 148 -5.28 3.32 17.73
CA ASN A 148 -6.70 3.22 18.06
C ASN A 148 -7.03 2.14 19.12
N GLN A 149 -6.03 1.42 19.62
CA GLN A 149 -6.16 0.48 20.73
C GLN A 149 -5.39 0.97 21.95
N ALA A 150 -5.79 0.51 23.13
CA ALA A 150 -5.11 0.81 24.38
C ALA A 150 -5.24 -0.34 25.37
N LEU A 151 -4.25 -0.45 26.26
CA LEU A 151 -4.34 -1.30 27.43
C LEU A 151 -5.36 -0.77 28.44
N PHE A 152 -5.78 -1.62 29.37
CA PHE A 152 -6.62 -1.19 30.49
C PHE A 152 -5.94 -0.06 31.28
N GLY A 153 -6.69 1.02 31.53
CA GLY A 153 -6.19 2.22 32.22
C GLY A 153 -5.54 3.26 31.29
N TYR A 154 -5.42 2.98 29.99
CA TYR A 154 -4.94 3.93 28.98
C TYR A 154 -6.07 4.32 28.02
N THR A 155 -5.88 5.43 27.33
CA THR A 155 -6.84 5.98 26.36
C THR A 155 -6.23 5.90 24.96
N PRO A 156 -6.92 5.32 23.96
CA PRO A 156 -6.43 5.32 22.59
C PRO A 156 -6.42 6.75 22.03
N GLU A 157 -5.59 7.01 21.03
CA GLU A 157 -5.44 8.36 20.48
C GLU A 157 -6.74 8.85 19.82
N ALA A 158 -7.40 8.00 19.06
CA ALA A 158 -8.74 8.23 18.53
C ALA A 158 -9.39 6.90 18.10
N ALA A 159 -10.71 6.90 18.02
CA ALA A 159 -11.47 5.83 17.39
C ALA A 159 -11.69 6.13 15.90
N TYR A 160 -11.71 5.09 15.08
CA TYR A 160 -12.07 5.18 13.67
C TYR A 160 -13.59 5.17 13.49
N GLN A 161 -14.08 5.92 12.52
CA GLN A 161 -15.43 5.83 12.01
C GLN A 161 -15.35 5.68 10.49
N VAL A 162 -16.23 4.87 9.92
CA VAL A 162 -16.31 4.65 8.46
C VAL A 162 -17.70 4.97 7.96
N THR A 163 -17.76 5.70 6.85
CA THR A 163 -18.92 5.80 5.98
C THR A 163 -18.54 5.30 4.59
N PHE A 164 -19.50 4.83 3.81
CA PHE A 164 -19.25 4.37 2.45
C PHE A 164 -19.98 5.27 1.46
N ILE A 165 -19.27 5.72 0.44
CA ILE A 165 -19.86 6.34 -0.73
C ILE A 165 -19.99 5.25 -1.79
N GLU A 166 -21.20 4.96 -2.21
CA GLU A 166 -21.48 3.99 -3.27
C GLU A 166 -21.43 4.67 -4.63
N SER A 167 -20.87 3.96 -5.62
CA SER A 167 -21.00 4.33 -7.04
C SER A 167 -21.32 3.09 -7.87
N THR A 168 -21.92 3.31 -9.02
CA THR A 168 -22.21 2.25 -9.98
C THR A 168 -21.37 2.52 -11.21
N GLU A 169 -20.60 1.53 -11.63
CA GLU A 169 -19.80 1.58 -12.84
C GLU A 169 -20.29 0.51 -13.81
N THR A 170 -20.28 0.84 -15.10
CA THR A 170 -20.52 -0.14 -16.17
C THR A 170 -19.17 -0.42 -16.81
N LEU A 171 -18.72 -1.68 -16.72
CA LEU A 171 -17.48 -2.15 -17.34
C LEU A 171 -17.62 -2.17 -18.88
N ALA A 172 -16.49 -2.29 -19.58
CA ALA A 172 -16.44 -2.25 -21.05
C ALA A 172 -17.29 -3.35 -21.72
N ASP A 173 -17.48 -4.49 -21.06
CA ASP A 173 -18.33 -5.61 -21.50
C ASP A 173 -19.83 -5.41 -21.20
N GLY A 174 -20.21 -4.27 -20.60
CA GLY A 174 -21.57 -3.95 -20.17
C GLY A 174 -21.93 -4.46 -18.77
N THR A 175 -21.02 -5.15 -18.08
CA THR A 175 -21.24 -5.62 -16.70
C THR A 175 -21.38 -4.43 -15.76
N VAL A 176 -22.49 -4.37 -15.01
CA VAL A 176 -22.72 -3.32 -14.01
C VAL A 176 -22.21 -3.77 -12.65
N VAL A 177 -21.24 -3.04 -12.10
CA VAL A 177 -20.68 -3.28 -10.77
C VAL A 177 -21.04 -2.14 -9.82
N ARG A 178 -21.27 -2.47 -8.55
CA ARG A 178 -21.43 -1.48 -7.48
C ARG A 178 -20.14 -1.42 -6.68
N LEU A 179 -19.52 -0.25 -6.66
CA LEU A 179 -18.32 0.04 -5.89
C LEU A 179 -18.69 0.75 -4.60
N ARG A 180 -17.87 0.53 -3.57
CA ARG A 180 -17.96 1.26 -2.29
C ARG A 180 -16.60 1.88 -1.99
N LYS A 181 -16.59 3.18 -1.76
CA LYS A 181 -15.41 3.92 -1.32
C LYS A 181 -15.51 4.18 0.19
N PRO A 182 -14.61 3.62 1.03
CA PRO A 182 -14.59 3.94 2.44
C PRO A 182 -14.09 5.38 2.66
N VAL A 183 -14.84 6.14 3.45
CA VAL A 183 -14.44 7.44 3.98
C VAL A 183 -14.25 7.26 5.48
N ILE A 184 -12.98 7.29 5.90
CA ILE A 184 -12.58 7.10 7.29
C ILE A 184 -12.40 8.46 7.95
N THR A 185 -13.05 8.65 9.10
CA THR A 185 -12.90 9.81 9.98
C THR A 185 -12.42 9.36 11.36
N LEU A 186 -11.79 10.28 12.09
CA LEU A 186 -11.35 10.04 13.45
C LEU A 186 -12.36 10.67 14.43
N THR A 187 -12.63 9.98 15.52
CA THR A 187 -13.62 10.36 16.54
C THR A 187 -13.08 10.12 17.93
N ASN A 188 -13.67 10.77 18.94
CA ASN A 188 -13.29 10.62 20.34
C ASN A 188 -11.78 10.76 20.59
N PRO A 189 -11.14 11.83 20.10
CA PRO A 189 -9.71 11.95 20.29
C PRO A 189 -9.37 12.24 21.75
N TYR A 190 -8.25 11.70 22.20
CA TYR A 190 -7.78 11.90 23.58
C TYR A 190 -7.38 13.37 23.86
N MET A 191 -7.09 14.13 22.81
CA MET A 191 -6.87 15.57 22.83
C MET A 191 -7.38 16.22 21.53
N PRO A 192 -7.60 17.54 21.47
CA PRO A 192 -8.02 18.19 20.23
C PRO A 192 -7.05 17.92 19.08
N PHE A 193 -7.57 17.60 17.90
CA PHE A 193 -6.73 17.40 16.71
C PHE A 193 -6.01 18.70 16.32
N PRO A 194 -4.74 18.61 15.89
CA PRO A 194 -4.02 19.75 15.33
C PRO A 194 -4.74 20.32 14.11
N ALA A 195 -4.65 21.65 13.92
CA ALA A 195 -5.20 22.31 12.75
C ALA A 195 -4.55 21.79 11.47
N GLY A 196 -5.37 21.50 10.45
CA GLY A 196 -4.90 21.01 9.16
C GLY A 196 -4.40 19.57 9.17
N MET A 197 -4.64 18.79 10.24
CA MET A 197 -4.28 17.38 10.29
C MET A 197 -4.86 16.62 9.10
N MET A 198 -3.99 15.87 8.43
CA MET A 198 -4.29 15.05 7.26
C MET A 198 -4.26 13.58 7.67
N THR A 199 -5.10 12.77 7.03
CA THR A 199 -5.15 11.32 7.31
C THR A 199 -5.05 10.51 6.03
N SER A 200 -4.46 9.31 6.14
CA SER A 200 -4.37 8.36 5.03
C SER A 200 -4.58 6.93 5.54
N PRO A 201 -5.78 6.34 5.37
CA PRO A 201 -6.03 4.98 5.78
C PRO A 201 -5.25 3.98 4.92
N ARG A 202 -4.69 2.94 5.55
CA ARG A 202 -3.91 1.86 4.92
C ARG A 202 -4.36 0.51 5.45
N ILE A 203 -4.17 -0.51 4.63
CA ILE A 203 -4.41 -1.89 5.02
C ILE A 203 -3.12 -2.70 4.92
N GLY A 204 -2.83 -3.59 5.87
CA GLY A 204 -1.64 -4.45 5.80
C GLY A 204 -1.51 -5.11 4.43
N THR A 205 -0.38 -4.88 3.76
CA THR A 205 -0.04 -5.47 2.46
C THR A 205 0.42 -6.92 2.63
N PRO A 206 0.42 -7.74 1.58
CA PRO A 206 1.13 -9.01 1.65
C PRO A 206 2.62 -8.81 1.97
N VAL A 207 3.21 -9.79 2.66
CA VAL A 207 4.64 -9.80 3.06
C VAL A 207 5.44 -10.93 2.40
N PHE A 208 4.78 -11.87 1.73
CA PHE A 208 5.47 -12.88 0.92
C PHE A 208 6.23 -12.22 -0.24
N GLY A 209 7.39 -12.78 -0.57
CA GLY A 209 8.19 -12.35 -1.74
C GLY A 209 8.87 -10.98 -1.61
N LEU A 210 8.76 -10.28 -0.48
CA LEU A 210 9.40 -8.96 -0.31
C LEU A 210 10.92 -9.01 -0.49
N GLY A 211 11.59 -10.08 -0.05
CA GLY A 211 13.03 -10.27 -0.27
C GLY A 211 13.41 -10.35 -1.76
N LEU A 212 12.55 -10.94 -2.60
CA LEU A 212 12.74 -10.95 -4.06
C LEU A 212 12.59 -9.55 -4.65
N LEU A 213 11.65 -8.74 -4.13
CA LEU A 213 11.49 -7.33 -4.53
C LEU A 213 12.67 -6.47 -4.08
N GLU A 214 13.20 -6.70 -2.88
CA GLU A 214 14.41 -6.02 -2.38
C GLU A 214 15.62 -6.31 -3.26
N ALA A 215 15.75 -7.57 -3.73
CA ALA A 215 16.84 -8.02 -4.59
C ALA A 215 16.81 -7.43 -6.01
N ILE A 216 15.72 -6.79 -6.44
CA ILE A 216 15.65 -6.13 -7.75
C ILE A 216 16.67 -4.97 -7.78
N PRO A 217 17.64 -4.95 -8.71
CA PRO A 217 18.60 -3.86 -8.83
C PRO A 217 17.89 -2.52 -9.05
N GLU A 218 18.35 -1.47 -8.37
CA GLU A 218 17.77 -0.12 -8.49
C GLU A 218 17.74 0.36 -9.94
N ALA A 219 18.81 0.11 -10.71
CA ALA A 219 18.89 0.47 -12.13
C ALA A 219 17.73 -0.10 -12.96
N ASN A 220 17.23 -1.30 -12.64
CA ASN A 220 16.11 -1.90 -13.36
C ASN A 220 14.80 -1.16 -13.08
N ILE A 221 14.60 -0.67 -11.84
CA ILE A 221 13.42 0.12 -11.48
C ILE A 221 13.49 1.50 -12.15
N LEU A 222 14.66 2.14 -12.14
CA LEU A 222 14.86 3.44 -12.76
C LEU A 222 14.72 3.41 -14.29
N ALA A 223 15.14 2.31 -14.93
CA ALA A 223 14.97 2.12 -16.37
C ALA A 223 13.50 2.02 -16.81
N LEU A 224 12.58 1.70 -15.89
CA LEU A 224 11.13 1.62 -16.13
C LEU A 224 10.39 2.92 -15.78
N GLN A 225 11.10 4.00 -15.45
CA GLN A 225 10.45 5.29 -15.27
C GLN A 225 9.91 5.82 -16.59
N ASP A 226 8.65 6.21 -16.58
CA ASP A 226 8.02 6.91 -17.69
C ASP A 226 7.33 8.19 -17.18
N ILE A 227 8.14 9.17 -16.78
CA ILE A 227 7.63 10.39 -16.14
C ILE A 227 6.77 11.23 -17.09
N ASN A 228 7.03 11.12 -18.40
CA ASN A 228 6.37 11.95 -19.42
C ASN A 228 5.38 11.15 -20.26
N ASP A 229 5.06 9.90 -19.89
CA ASP A 229 4.16 9.02 -20.63
C ASP A 229 4.56 8.94 -22.12
N ILE A 230 5.82 8.56 -22.36
CA ILE A 230 6.43 8.50 -23.69
C ILE A 230 5.75 7.43 -24.55
N ASN A 231 5.27 6.36 -23.93
CA ASN A 231 4.55 5.30 -24.63
C ASN A 231 3.07 5.65 -24.90
N GLY A 232 2.52 6.68 -24.24
CA GLY A 232 1.16 7.17 -24.47
C GLY A 232 0.07 6.25 -23.94
N ASP A 233 0.37 5.42 -22.94
CA ASP A 233 -0.60 4.50 -22.32
C ASP A 233 -1.43 5.17 -21.20
N GLY A 234 -1.14 6.44 -20.89
CA GLY A 234 -1.80 7.22 -19.85
C GLY A 234 -1.19 7.04 -18.45
N ILE A 235 -0.09 6.30 -18.31
CA ILE A 235 0.55 5.96 -17.03
C ILE A 235 1.92 6.64 -16.92
N SER A 236 1.99 7.71 -16.11
CA SER A 236 3.25 8.38 -15.81
C SER A 236 3.96 7.81 -14.57
N GLY A 237 4.81 6.80 -14.76
CA GLY A 237 5.57 6.16 -13.68
C GLY A 237 6.77 6.97 -13.21
N LYS A 238 6.86 7.25 -11.90
CA LYS A 238 8.02 7.92 -11.29
C LYS A 238 8.50 7.20 -10.03
N ALA A 239 9.81 6.97 -9.95
CA ALA A 239 10.47 6.44 -8.76
C ALA A 239 10.30 7.39 -7.56
N ASN A 240 9.94 6.83 -6.41
CA ASN A 240 9.90 7.55 -5.15
C ASN A 240 11.22 7.38 -4.40
N TYR A 241 11.66 8.42 -3.69
CA TYR A 241 12.87 8.38 -2.87
C TYR A 241 12.54 8.73 -1.44
N VAL A 242 13.19 8.03 -0.50
CA VAL A 242 12.90 8.14 0.93
C VAL A 242 14.17 8.15 1.75
N TRP A 243 14.13 8.77 2.91
CA TRP A 243 15.24 8.73 3.85
C TRP A 243 15.33 7.37 4.54
N ASP A 244 16.50 6.74 4.48
CA ASP A 244 16.81 5.54 5.23
C ASP A 244 17.58 5.93 6.51
N PRO A 245 16.97 5.76 7.71
CA PRO A 245 17.61 6.14 8.96
C PRO A 245 18.74 5.19 9.37
N ALA A 246 18.81 3.96 8.85
CA ALA A 246 19.91 3.05 9.14
C ALA A 246 21.15 3.38 8.30
N LEU A 247 20.95 3.71 7.03
CA LEU A 247 22.02 4.08 6.10
C LEU A 247 22.38 5.58 6.14
N GLN A 248 21.56 6.41 6.78
CA GLN A 248 21.73 7.87 6.86
C GLN A 248 21.85 8.53 5.47
N GLN A 249 21.01 8.08 4.53
CA GLN A 249 20.96 8.62 3.17
C GLN A 249 19.57 8.46 2.56
N THR A 250 19.30 9.22 1.51
CA THR A 250 18.12 9.03 0.68
C THR A 250 18.33 7.84 -0.26
N VAL A 251 17.38 6.91 -0.29
CA VAL A 251 17.39 5.69 -1.10
C VAL A 251 16.11 5.57 -1.93
N LEU A 252 16.11 4.69 -2.93
CA LEU A 252 14.90 4.33 -3.66
C LEU A 252 13.87 3.72 -2.69
N GLY A 253 12.66 4.29 -2.69
CA GLY A 253 11.51 3.72 -2.00
C GLY A 253 11.00 2.48 -2.72
N ARG A 254 10.71 1.42 -1.95
CA ARG A 254 10.34 0.10 -2.47
C ARG A 254 9.09 -0.49 -1.81
N PHE A 255 8.93 -0.26 -0.51
CA PHE A 255 7.93 -0.96 0.30
C PHE A 255 6.79 -0.07 0.77
N GLY A 256 5.68 -0.71 1.12
CA GLY A 256 4.44 -0.05 1.49
C GLY A 256 3.64 0.47 0.29
N TRP A 257 2.44 0.97 0.56
CA TRP A 257 1.48 1.41 -0.47
C TRP A 257 1.93 2.58 -1.35
N LYS A 258 2.96 3.32 -0.93
CA LYS A 258 3.47 4.48 -1.67
C LYS A 258 4.99 4.39 -1.86
N ALA A 259 5.56 3.19 -1.77
CA ALA A 259 7.01 3.00 -1.80
C ALA A 259 7.70 3.95 -0.80
N ASN A 260 7.17 4.01 0.43
CA ASN A 260 7.54 5.00 1.44
C ASN A 260 8.64 4.49 2.40
N THR A 261 9.20 3.33 2.11
CA THR A 261 10.32 2.73 2.85
C THR A 261 11.30 2.07 1.87
N GLY A 262 12.60 2.19 2.12
CA GLY A 262 13.64 1.71 1.21
C GLY A 262 14.04 0.24 1.39
N THR A 263 14.09 -0.24 2.64
CA THR A 263 14.56 -1.59 2.98
C THR A 263 13.54 -2.35 3.82
N ILE A 264 13.58 -3.68 3.78
CA ILE A 264 12.73 -4.53 4.63
C ILE A 264 13.06 -4.28 6.10
N LEU A 265 14.34 -4.09 6.44
CA LEU A 265 14.78 -3.78 7.81
C LEU A 265 14.08 -2.53 8.37
N VAL A 266 14.09 -1.43 7.62
CA VAL A 266 13.44 -0.18 8.05
C VAL A 266 11.91 -0.36 8.10
N GLN A 267 11.33 -1.12 7.16
CA GLN A 267 9.89 -1.41 7.16
C GLN A 267 9.47 -2.18 8.41
N CYS A 268 10.23 -3.20 8.80
CA CYS A 268 10.00 -3.97 10.03
C CYS A 268 10.21 -3.12 11.27
N ALA A 269 11.30 -2.35 11.35
CA ALA A 269 11.59 -1.50 12.50
C ALA A 269 10.50 -0.43 12.72
N ALA A 270 10.00 0.18 11.63
CA ALA A 270 8.90 1.13 11.72
C ALA A 270 7.61 0.47 12.23
N ALA A 271 7.28 -0.73 11.75
CA ALA A 271 6.11 -1.47 12.22
C ALA A 271 6.21 -1.80 13.72
N TYR A 272 7.38 -2.22 14.21
CA TYR A 272 7.62 -2.47 15.64
C TYR A 272 7.37 -1.24 16.54
N VAL A 273 7.56 -0.02 16.02
CA VAL A 273 7.41 1.23 16.77
C VAL A 273 5.98 1.77 16.71
N GLU A 274 5.32 1.59 15.56
CA GLU A 274 4.07 2.29 15.23
C GLU A 274 2.82 1.44 15.41
N ASP A 275 2.93 0.10 15.39
CA ASP A 275 1.80 -0.84 15.43
C ASP A 275 1.65 -1.59 16.76
#